data_AF-A0A6I9Y2J7-F1
#
_entry.id   AF-A0A6I9Y2J7-F1
#
_cell.length_a   1.000
_cell.length_b   1.000
_cell.length_c   1.000
_cell.angle_alpha   90.00
_cell.angle_beta   90.00
_cell.angle_gamma   90.00
#
_symmetry.space_group_name_H-M   'P 1'
#
loop_
_entity.id
_entity.type
_entity.pdbx_description
1 polymer ?
#
loop_
_entity_poly.entity_id
_entity_poly.type
_entity_poly.pdbx_seq_one_letter_code
_entity_poly.pdbx_strand_id
1 'polypeptide(L)'
;MAKVSEMYDVTWEEMRDKMRKWREENYRNSEQIVEVGEELINEYAAKLGDDIWIIYEQVMIAALDCNRDDLATYCLQELRRQFPGSHRVKRLTGMKFEAMERAARKRKIAIRKAQGKNTEAIRELNEYLEQFVGDQEAWHELAELYINEHDPIKLLITRVKYTQGGLENLELSRKYFAQALKLNNRNMRALFGLYMYAGRSKKETKYSLKAVEDMLEALQITQS
;
A
#
# COMPACT_ATOMS: atom_id res chain seq x y z
N MET A 1 -29.55 3.49 11.55
CA MET A 1 -29.25 2.09 11.21
C MET A 1 -29.87 1.22 12.28
N ALA A 2 -30.39 0.03 11.94
CA ALA A 2 -30.83 -0.92 12.95
C ALA A 2 -29.63 -1.35 13.81
N LYS A 3 -29.82 -1.58 15.11
CA LYS A 3 -28.73 -2.01 15.99
C LYS A 3 -28.31 -3.43 15.62
N VAL A 4 -27.03 -3.76 15.75
CA VAL A 4 -26.52 -5.12 15.55
C VAL A 4 -27.20 -6.09 16.51
N SER A 5 -27.39 -5.67 17.77
CA SER A 5 -28.15 -6.44 18.77
C SER A 5 -29.59 -6.73 18.34
N GLU A 6 -30.28 -5.76 17.74
CA GLU A 6 -31.66 -5.91 17.26
C GLU A 6 -31.74 -6.70 15.94
N MET A 7 -30.72 -6.59 15.09
CA MET A 7 -30.69 -7.23 13.77
C MET A 7 -30.32 -8.71 13.83
N TYR A 8 -29.55 -9.11 14.85
CA TYR A 8 -29.04 -10.48 14.98
C TYR A 8 -29.46 -11.20 16.26
N ASP A 9 -30.23 -10.55 17.15
CA ASP A 9 -30.62 -11.07 18.48
C ASP A 9 -29.40 -11.53 19.30
N VAL A 10 -28.40 -10.65 19.41
CA VAL A 10 -27.11 -10.93 20.04
C VAL A 10 -26.93 -10.07 21.30
N THR A 11 -26.51 -10.71 22.39
CA THR A 11 -26.22 -10.05 23.66
C THR A 11 -24.90 -9.27 23.62
N TRP A 12 -24.75 -8.25 24.48
CA TRP A 12 -23.49 -7.50 24.57
C TRP A 12 -22.29 -8.34 25.01
N GLU A 13 -22.53 -9.43 25.76
CA GLU A 13 -21.50 -10.39 26.16
C GLU A 13 -20.97 -11.16 24.95
N GLU A 14 -21.86 -11.64 24.08
CA GLU A 14 -21.50 -12.29 22.83
C GLU A 14 -20.75 -11.32 21.89
N MET A 15 -21.16 -10.05 21.84
CA MET A 15 -20.43 -9.02 21.08
C MET A 15 -19.00 -8.82 21.61
N ARG A 16 -18.83 -8.71 22.94
CA ARG A 16 -17.50 -8.60 23.58
C ARG A 16 -16.64 -9.83 23.30
N ASP A 17 -17.21 -11.03 23.41
CA ASP A 17 -16.49 -12.28 23.22
C ASP A 17 -16.11 -12.46 21.74
N LYS A 18 -16.96 -12.01 20.81
CA LYS A 18 -16.63 -11.93 19.37
C LYS A 18 -15.46 -11.00 19.09
N MET A 19 -15.43 -9.81 19.71
CA MET A 19 -14.31 -8.87 19.61
C MET A 19 -13.00 -9.48 20.14
N ARG A 20 -13.07 -10.20 21.26
CA ARG A 20 -11.93 -10.95 21.82
C ARG A 20 -11.43 -12.02 20.84
N LYS A 21 -12.34 -12.83 20.32
CA LYS A 21 -12.03 -13.89 19.35
C LYS A 21 -11.35 -13.34 18.10
N TRP A 22 -11.89 -12.27 17.51
CA TRP A 22 -11.26 -11.62 16.34
C TRP A 22 -9.85 -11.10 16.62
N ARG A 23 -9.58 -10.65 17.84
CA ARG A 23 -8.26 -10.20 18.26
C ARG A 23 -7.26 -11.34 18.41
N GLU A 24 -7.69 -12.47 18.98
CA GLU A 24 -6.85 -13.65 19.21
C GLU A 24 -6.53 -14.38 17.90
N GLU A 25 -7.50 -14.47 16.99
CA GLU A 25 -7.37 -15.16 15.71
C GLU A 25 -6.80 -14.24 14.60
N ASN A 26 -6.53 -12.97 14.91
CA ASN A 26 -6.00 -11.95 14.00
C ASN A 26 -6.83 -11.80 12.71
N TYR A 27 -8.16 -11.89 12.84
CA TYR A 27 -9.08 -11.73 11.72
C TYR A 27 -9.10 -10.27 11.23
N ARG A 28 -8.93 -10.08 9.92
CA ARG A 28 -8.90 -8.77 9.27
C ARG A 28 -10.29 -8.33 8.81
N ASN A 29 -11.25 -8.32 9.73
CA ASN A 29 -12.65 -7.99 9.48
C ASN A 29 -12.97 -6.56 9.96
N SER A 30 -12.24 -5.56 9.44
CA SER A 30 -12.26 -4.20 9.98
C SER A 30 -13.67 -3.57 9.98
N GLU A 31 -14.50 -3.83 8.97
CA GLU A 31 -15.87 -3.30 8.89
C GLU A 31 -16.77 -3.84 10.02
N GLN A 32 -16.74 -5.14 10.26
CA GLN A 32 -17.53 -5.79 11.32
C GLN A 32 -17.02 -5.43 12.72
N ILE A 33 -15.70 -5.27 12.86
CA ILE A 33 -15.08 -4.82 14.12
C ILE A 33 -15.53 -3.39 14.45
N VAL A 34 -15.62 -2.52 13.44
CA VAL A 34 -16.13 -1.15 13.62
C VAL A 34 -17.60 -1.19 14.01
N GLU A 35 -18.44 -1.95 13.31
CA GLU A 35 -19.88 -2.01 13.56
C GLU A 35 -20.20 -2.50 14.99
N VAL A 36 -19.67 -3.68 15.36
CA VAL A 36 -19.87 -4.27 16.69
C VAL A 36 -19.22 -3.43 17.78
N GLY A 37 -18.01 -2.93 17.52
CA GLY A 37 -17.25 -2.17 18.49
C GLY A 37 -17.82 -0.77 18.76
N GLU A 38 -18.35 -0.09 17.75
CA GLU A 38 -19.03 1.21 17.88
C GLU A 38 -20.30 1.06 18.74
N GLU A 39 -21.08 0.01 18.55
CA GLU A 39 -22.24 -0.30 19.40
C GLU A 39 -21.83 -0.60 20.85
N LEU A 40 -20.81 -1.43 21.05
CA LEU A 40 -20.26 -1.73 22.39
C LEU A 40 -19.79 -0.47 23.13
N ILE A 41 -19.11 0.44 22.43
CA ILE A 41 -18.62 1.70 22.99
C ILE A 41 -19.77 2.65 23.34
N ASN A 42 -20.78 2.75 22.47
CA ASN A 42 -21.86 3.73 22.65
C ASN A 42 -22.93 3.26 23.65
N GLU A 43 -23.28 1.97 23.65
CA GLU A 43 -24.41 1.46 24.45
C GLU A 43 -23.98 0.71 25.72
N TYR A 44 -22.77 0.14 25.72
CA TYR A 44 -22.36 -0.82 26.76
C TYR A 44 -21.03 -0.48 27.44
N ALA A 45 -20.46 0.71 27.21
CA ALA A 45 -19.19 1.16 27.81
C ALA A 45 -19.11 0.91 29.33
N ALA A 46 -20.16 1.26 30.08
CA ALA A 46 -20.19 1.09 31.54
C ALA A 46 -20.16 -0.38 32.00
N LYS A 47 -20.63 -1.32 31.16
CA LYS A 47 -20.68 -2.76 31.47
C LYS A 47 -19.38 -3.49 31.12
N LEU A 48 -18.54 -2.91 30.27
CA LEU A 48 -17.33 -3.54 29.75
C LEU A 48 -16.16 -3.54 30.76
N GLY A 49 -16.18 -2.67 31.78
CA GLY A 49 -15.10 -2.57 32.75
C GLY A 49 -13.75 -2.29 32.06
N ASP A 50 -12.70 -3.03 32.42
CA ASP A 50 -11.35 -2.84 31.86
C ASP A 50 -11.21 -3.29 30.40
N ASP A 51 -12.09 -4.17 29.91
CA ASP A 51 -12.05 -4.64 28.52
C ASP A 51 -12.33 -3.51 27.51
N ILE A 52 -12.96 -2.42 27.96
CA ILE A 52 -13.29 -1.25 27.12
C ILE A 52 -12.05 -0.66 26.46
N TRP A 53 -10.91 -0.64 27.14
CA TRP A 53 -9.69 -0.02 26.62
C TRP A 53 -9.13 -0.82 25.46
N ILE A 54 -9.20 -2.16 25.53
CA ILE A 54 -8.72 -3.00 24.45
C ILE A 54 -9.70 -2.98 23.26
N ILE A 55 -11.00 -2.81 23.54
CA ILE A 55 -12.01 -2.56 22.50
C ILE A 55 -11.73 -1.22 21.81
N TYR A 56 -11.46 -0.14 22.54
CA TYR A 56 -11.07 1.15 21.96
C TYR A 56 -9.87 1.03 21.02
N GLU A 57 -8.82 0.30 21.41
CA GLU A 57 -7.66 0.09 20.53
C GLU A 57 -8.02 -0.69 19.26
N GLN A 58 -8.80 -1.75 19.41
CA GLN A 58 -9.21 -2.62 18.31
C GLN A 58 -10.10 -1.87 17.31
N VAL A 59 -11.07 -1.11 17.82
CA VAL A 59 -11.95 -0.26 17.01
C VAL A 59 -11.16 0.86 16.35
N MET A 60 -10.20 1.48 17.04
CA MET A 60 -9.36 2.53 16.45
C MET A 60 -8.58 2.02 15.23
N ILE A 61 -7.96 0.85 15.33
CA ILE A 61 -7.19 0.26 14.21
C ILE A 61 -8.12 -0.11 13.06
N ALA A 62 -9.26 -0.75 13.34
CA ALA A 62 -10.23 -1.12 12.33
C ALA A 62 -10.87 0.10 11.65
N ALA A 63 -11.12 1.17 12.42
CA ALA A 63 -11.65 2.43 11.89
C ALA A 63 -10.66 3.12 10.94
N LEU A 64 -9.35 3.03 11.19
CA LEU A 64 -8.33 3.51 10.25
C LEU A 64 -8.37 2.73 8.92
N ASP A 65 -8.54 1.41 8.96
CA ASP A 65 -8.67 0.59 7.74
C ASP A 65 -9.95 0.92 6.95
N CYS A 66 -11.03 1.27 7.66
CA CYS A 66 -12.32 1.65 7.06
C CYS A 66 -12.42 3.14 6.70
N ASN A 67 -11.34 3.93 6.82
CA ASN A 67 -11.34 5.39 6.64
C ASN A 67 -12.37 6.16 7.51
N ARG A 68 -12.79 5.59 8.64
CA ARG A 68 -13.65 6.24 9.66
C ARG A 68 -12.78 7.05 10.64
N ASP A 69 -12.20 8.15 10.16
CA ASP A 69 -11.28 8.98 10.96
C ASP A 69 -11.98 9.64 12.17
N ASP A 70 -13.29 9.87 12.09
CA ASP A 70 -14.14 10.32 13.19
C ASP A 70 -14.04 9.38 14.40
N LEU A 71 -14.32 8.09 14.17
CA LEU A 71 -14.30 7.06 15.20
C LEU A 71 -12.88 6.79 15.68
N ALA A 72 -11.91 6.69 14.76
CA ALA A 72 -10.50 6.50 15.12
C ALA A 72 -9.97 7.63 16.02
N THR A 73 -10.37 8.88 15.75
CA THR A 73 -10.02 10.05 16.56
C THR A 73 -10.63 9.97 17.94
N TYR A 74 -11.91 9.65 18.01
CA TYR A 74 -12.63 9.50 19.28
C TYR A 74 -11.97 8.44 20.16
N CYS A 75 -11.75 7.24 19.63
CA CYS A 75 -11.10 6.16 20.37
C CYS A 75 -9.69 6.53 20.86
N LEU A 76 -8.88 7.19 20.01
CA LEU A 76 -7.55 7.63 20.39
C LEU A 76 -7.56 8.70 21.49
N GLN A 77 -8.55 9.60 21.47
CA GLN A 77 -8.69 10.65 22.49
C GLN A 77 -9.02 10.05 23.86
N GLU A 78 -9.93 9.08 23.93
CA GLU A 78 -10.25 8.39 25.18
C GLU A 78 -9.05 7.60 25.72
N LEU A 79 -8.32 6.90 24.86
CA LEU A 79 -7.09 6.19 25.25
C LEU A 79 -6.01 7.13 25.77
N ARG A 80 -5.86 8.32 25.17
CA ARG A 80 -4.92 9.36 25.63
C ARG A 80 -5.31 9.93 26.98
N ARG A 81 -6.62 10.11 27.22
CA ARG A 81 -7.16 10.64 28.46
C ARG A 81 -6.92 9.66 29.61
N GLN A 82 -7.14 8.36 29.37
CA GLN A 82 -6.95 7.32 30.37
C GLN A 82 -5.47 6.99 30.64
N PHE A 83 -4.64 6.93 29.58
CA PHE A 83 -3.25 6.50 29.68
C PHE A 83 -2.28 7.57 29.15
N PRO A 84 -2.17 8.74 29.82
CA PRO A 84 -1.29 9.81 29.38
C PRO A 84 0.17 9.34 29.37
N GLY A 85 0.87 9.59 28.27
CA GLY A 85 2.29 9.24 28.11
C GLY A 85 2.58 7.77 27.76
N SER A 86 1.57 6.90 27.71
CA SER A 86 1.73 5.47 27.37
C SER A 86 2.39 5.27 26.00
N HIS A 87 3.39 4.39 25.94
CA HIS A 87 4.04 4.00 24.69
C HIS A 87 3.06 3.39 23.69
N ARG A 88 2.05 2.65 24.18
CA ARG A 88 1.03 2.01 23.35
C ARG A 88 0.16 3.07 22.66
N VAL A 89 -0.22 4.12 23.39
CA VAL A 89 -0.96 5.27 22.85
C VAL A 89 -0.11 6.10 21.88
N LYS A 90 1.19 6.26 22.15
CA LYS A 90 2.12 6.91 21.20
C LYS A 90 2.22 6.13 19.88
N ARG A 91 2.25 4.79 19.93
CA ARG A 91 2.23 3.95 18.73
C ARG A 91 0.94 4.12 17.92
N LEU A 92 -0.23 4.08 18.57
CA LEU A 92 -1.52 4.29 17.91
C LEU A 92 -1.62 5.70 17.30
N THR A 93 -1.05 6.69 17.98
CA THR A 93 -0.90 8.05 17.43
C THR A 93 -0.09 8.05 16.14
N GLY A 94 1.06 7.36 16.12
CA GLY A 94 1.89 7.22 14.91
C GLY A 94 1.12 6.57 13.76
N MET A 95 0.42 5.47 14.03
CA MET A 95 -0.42 4.77 13.04
C MET A 95 -1.47 5.68 12.42
N LYS A 96 -2.13 6.53 13.24
CA LYS A 96 -3.08 7.52 12.73
C LYS A 96 -2.41 8.52 11.79
N PHE A 97 -1.27 9.08 12.18
CA PHE A 97 -0.56 10.06 11.34
C PHE A 97 -0.10 9.45 10.01
N GLU A 98 0.41 8.21 10.02
CA GLU A 98 0.78 7.49 8.80
C GLU A 98 -0.42 7.25 7.87
N ALA A 99 -1.59 6.89 8.44
CA ALA A 99 -2.82 6.73 7.67
C ALA A 99 -3.30 8.07 7.07
N MET A 100 -3.26 9.16 7.84
CA MET A 100 -3.62 10.50 7.35
C MET A 100 -2.70 10.98 6.23
N GLU A 101 -1.39 10.75 6.36
CA GLU A 101 -0.40 11.12 5.34
C GLU A 101 -0.61 10.34 4.04
N ARG A 102 -0.85 9.03 4.12
CA ARG A 102 -1.22 8.20 2.96
C ARG A 102 -2.47 8.74 2.26
N ALA A 103 -3.53 9.00 3.02
CA ALA A 103 -4.79 9.53 2.49
C ALA A 103 -4.64 10.92 1.86
N ALA A 104 -3.80 11.79 2.43
CA ALA A 104 -3.52 13.11 1.87
C ALA A 104 -2.77 13.02 0.53
N ARG A 105 -1.74 12.16 0.44
CA ARG A 105 -1.00 11.94 -0.81
C ARG A 105 -1.88 11.34 -1.91
N LYS A 106 -2.67 10.30 -1.60
CA LYS A 106 -3.64 9.73 -2.56
C LYS A 106 -4.63 10.78 -3.08
N ARG A 107 -5.16 11.65 -2.21
CA ARG A 107 -6.04 12.76 -2.62
C ARG A 107 -5.36 13.76 -3.54
N LYS A 108 -4.11 14.16 -3.23
CA LYS A 108 -3.33 15.08 -4.07
C LYS A 108 -3.12 14.51 -5.47
N ILE A 109 -2.79 13.21 -5.56
CA ILE A 109 -2.66 12.47 -6.81
C ILE A 109 -3.98 12.47 -7.59
N ALA A 110 -5.10 12.13 -6.95
CA ALA A 110 -6.41 12.09 -7.59
C ALA A 110 -6.81 13.47 -8.17
N ILE A 111 -6.55 14.56 -7.45
CA ILE A 111 -6.79 15.92 -7.93
C ILE A 111 -5.95 16.22 -9.18
N ARG A 112 -4.67 15.84 -9.19
CA ARG A 112 -3.80 16.03 -10.36
C ARG A 112 -4.25 15.24 -11.58
N LYS A 113 -4.71 14.00 -11.37
CA LYS A 113 -5.34 13.17 -12.41
C LYS A 113 -6.60 13.85 -12.98
N ALA A 114 -7.48 14.34 -12.11
CA ALA A 114 -8.70 15.04 -12.52
C ALA A 114 -8.41 16.35 -13.30
N GLN A 115 -7.29 16.99 -13.02
CA GLN A 115 -6.82 18.19 -13.75
C GLN A 115 -6.15 17.87 -15.09
N GLY A 116 -6.03 16.60 -15.49
CA GLY A 116 -5.32 16.17 -16.70
C GLY A 116 -3.79 16.34 -16.61
N LYS A 117 -3.26 16.62 -15.42
CA LYS A 117 -1.83 16.82 -15.16
C LYS A 117 -1.12 15.49 -14.93
N ASN A 118 -1.18 14.60 -15.91
CA ASN A 118 -0.70 13.22 -15.82
C ASN A 118 0.79 13.13 -15.45
N THR A 119 1.63 14.02 -15.99
CA THR A 119 3.07 14.05 -15.70
C THR A 119 3.36 14.40 -14.23
N GLU A 120 2.64 15.37 -13.66
CA GLU A 120 2.73 15.70 -12.23
C GLU A 120 2.20 14.54 -11.37
N ALA A 121 1.08 13.94 -11.75
CA ALA A 121 0.49 12.80 -11.04
C ALA A 121 1.44 11.60 -11.00
N ILE A 122 2.11 11.28 -12.12
CA ILE A 122 3.13 10.24 -12.21
C ILE A 122 4.30 10.53 -11.27
N ARG A 123 4.81 11.77 -11.24
CA ARG A 123 5.93 12.15 -10.35
C ARG A 123 5.56 11.93 -8.88
N GLU A 124 4.39 12.44 -8.49
CA GLU A 124 3.88 12.31 -7.12
C GLU A 124 3.59 10.85 -6.74
N LEU A 125 3.12 10.01 -7.69
CA LEU A 125 2.94 8.58 -7.46
C LEU A 125 4.25 7.83 -7.24
N ASN A 126 5.31 8.18 -7.98
CA ASN A 126 6.62 7.57 -7.78
C ASN A 126 7.17 7.92 -6.38
N GLU A 127 7.09 9.20 -5.98
CA GLU A 127 7.49 9.65 -4.63
C GLU A 127 6.66 8.98 -3.52
N TYR A 128 5.37 8.73 -3.76
CA TYR A 128 4.52 7.96 -2.85
C TYR A 128 4.97 6.50 -2.73
N LEU A 129 5.20 5.84 -3.88
CA LEU A 129 5.57 4.43 -3.93
C LEU A 129 6.99 4.14 -3.43
N GLU A 130 7.88 5.14 -3.39
CA GLU A 130 9.18 5.04 -2.69
C GLU A 130 9.01 4.83 -1.18
N GLN A 131 7.95 5.40 -0.59
CA GLN A 131 7.66 5.29 0.84
C GLN A 131 6.68 4.15 1.15
N PHE A 132 5.75 3.85 0.24
CA PHE A 132 4.68 2.87 0.43
C PHE A 132 4.71 1.79 -0.65
N VAL A 133 5.83 1.08 -0.77
CA VAL A 133 6.08 0.07 -1.82
C VAL A 133 5.03 -1.06 -1.83
N GLY A 134 4.40 -1.36 -0.69
CA GLY A 134 3.38 -2.42 -0.57
C GLY A 134 1.98 -2.04 -1.06
N ASP A 135 1.75 -0.80 -1.48
CA ASP A 135 0.43 -0.33 -1.94
C ASP A 135 0.18 -0.76 -3.39
N GLN A 136 -0.44 -1.94 -3.53
CA GLN A 136 -0.75 -2.54 -4.84
C GLN A 136 -1.68 -1.67 -5.69
N GLU A 137 -2.66 -1.00 -5.08
CA GLU A 137 -3.57 -0.10 -5.79
C GLU A 137 -2.80 1.07 -6.42
N ALA A 138 -1.89 1.69 -5.67
CA ALA A 138 -1.08 2.79 -6.20
C ALA A 138 -0.17 2.32 -7.34
N TRP A 139 0.41 1.12 -7.27
CA TRP A 139 1.17 0.55 -8.39
C TRP A 139 0.29 0.32 -9.64
N HIS A 140 -0.96 -0.12 -9.45
CA HIS A 140 -1.91 -0.29 -10.54
C HIS A 140 -2.25 1.05 -11.20
N GLU A 141 -2.57 2.07 -10.40
CA GLU A 141 -2.83 3.41 -10.89
C GLU A 141 -1.64 4.01 -11.66
N LEU A 142 -0.40 3.73 -11.21
CA LEU A 142 0.80 4.15 -11.94
C LEU A 142 0.87 3.51 -13.33
N ALA A 143 0.49 2.24 -13.44
CA ALA A 143 0.49 1.51 -14.70
C ALA A 143 -0.54 2.08 -15.66
N GLU A 144 -1.75 2.38 -15.18
CA GLU A 144 -2.80 3.04 -15.98
C GLU A 144 -2.34 4.40 -16.53
N LEU A 145 -1.69 5.21 -15.68
CA LEU A 145 -1.17 6.51 -16.13
C LEU A 145 -0.09 6.37 -17.20
N TYR A 146 0.79 5.37 -17.11
CA TYR A 146 1.79 5.11 -18.14
C TYR A 146 1.20 4.54 -19.45
N ILE A 147 0.07 3.81 -19.37
CA ILE A 147 -0.69 3.39 -20.55
C ILE A 147 -1.20 4.63 -21.30
N ASN A 148 -1.78 5.58 -20.57
CA ASN A 148 -2.33 6.81 -21.14
C ASN A 148 -1.27 7.72 -21.76
N GLU A 149 -0.04 7.71 -21.22
CA GLU A 149 1.10 8.46 -21.77
C GLU A 149 1.83 7.72 -22.91
N HIS A 150 1.37 6.53 -23.32
CA HIS A 150 1.99 5.69 -24.36
C HIS A 150 3.49 5.42 -24.15
N ASP A 151 3.94 5.23 -22.89
CA ASP A 151 5.32 4.86 -22.57
C ASP A 151 5.41 3.35 -22.24
N PRO A 152 5.60 2.48 -23.25
CA PRO A 152 5.51 1.02 -23.08
C PRO A 152 6.61 0.45 -22.17
N ILE A 153 7.73 1.16 -22.03
CA ILE A 153 8.86 0.73 -21.20
C ILE A 153 8.54 0.95 -19.72
N LYS A 154 8.00 2.12 -19.37
CA LYS A 154 7.63 2.41 -17.99
C LYS A 154 6.45 1.56 -17.55
N LEU A 155 5.48 1.34 -18.43
CA LEU A 155 4.39 0.39 -18.21
C LEU A 155 4.90 -0.98 -17.80
N LEU A 156 5.87 -1.51 -18.54
CA LEU A 156 6.46 -2.81 -18.25
C LEU A 156 7.18 -2.83 -16.89
N ILE A 157 8.01 -1.83 -16.59
CA ILE A 157 8.73 -1.74 -15.30
C ILE A 157 7.74 -1.71 -14.15
N THR A 158 6.68 -0.91 -14.26
CA THR A 158 5.62 -0.80 -13.26
C THR A 158 4.90 -2.13 -13.08
N ARG A 159 4.58 -2.82 -14.18
CA ARG A 159 3.92 -4.14 -14.14
C ARG A 159 4.79 -5.21 -13.50
N VAL A 160 6.10 -5.18 -13.75
CA VAL A 160 7.10 -6.07 -13.14
C VAL A 160 7.28 -5.77 -11.65
N LYS A 161 7.34 -4.49 -11.24
CA LYS A 161 7.40 -4.11 -9.81
C LYS A 161 6.11 -4.43 -9.05
N TYR A 162 4.96 -4.28 -9.70
CA TYR A 162 3.65 -4.69 -9.18
C TYR A 162 3.57 -6.21 -8.94
N THR A 163 4.22 -7.01 -9.79
CA THR A 163 4.15 -8.49 -9.74
C THR A 163 5.32 -9.17 -9.02
N GLN A 164 6.45 -8.50 -8.77
CA GLN A 164 7.58 -9.04 -8.02
C GLN A 164 7.42 -8.79 -6.52
N GLY A 165 7.69 -9.73 -5.63
CA GLY A 165 8.87 -10.60 -5.65
C GLY A 165 8.90 -11.74 -6.67
N GLY A 166 10.10 -12.03 -7.20
CA GLY A 166 10.39 -13.23 -8.00
C GLY A 166 11.36 -13.01 -9.16
N LEU A 167 12.34 -13.91 -9.36
CA LEU A 167 13.36 -13.85 -10.42
C LEU A 167 12.80 -13.95 -11.85
N GLU A 168 11.64 -14.61 -12.03
CA GLU A 168 11.01 -14.82 -13.33
C GLU A 168 10.54 -13.52 -14.00
N ASN A 169 9.99 -12.61 -13.20
CA ASN A 169 9.53 -11.30 -13.65
C ASN A 169 10.71 -10.35 -14.04
N LEU A 170 11.91 -10.64 -13.54
CA LEU A 170 13.15 -9.91 -13.84
C LEU A 170 13.58 -10.30 -15.26
N GLU A 171 13.51 -11.59 -15.57
CA GLU A 171 13.84 -12.12 -16.88
C GLU A 171 12.83 -11.68 -17.95
N LEU A 172 11.55 -11.57 -17.59
CA LEU A 172 10.53 -11.00 -18.47
C LEU A 172 10.84 -9.52 -18.79
N SER A 173 11.17 -8.74 -17.77
CA SER A 173 11.58 -7.32 -17.92
C SER A 173 12.76 -7.16 -18.90
N ARG A 174 13.78 -8.03 -18.79
CA ARG A 174 14.91 -8.09 -19.72
C ARG A 174 14.46 -8.27 -21.17
N LYS A 175 13.57 -9.23 -21.45
CA LYS A 175 13.14 -9.56 -22.82
C LYS A 175 12.49 -8.36 -23.52
N TYR A 176 11.70 -7.57 -22.80
CA TYR A 176 11.06 -6.38 -23.36
C TYR A 176 11.99 -5.18 -23.50
N PHE A 177 12.95 -4.98 -22.58
CA PHE A 177 13.98 -3.96 -22.79
C PHE A 177 14.83 -4.26 -24.04
N ALA A 178 15.18 -5.54 -24.24
CA ALA A 178 15.83 -6.00 -25.45
C ALA A 178 14.97 -5.73 -26.71
N GLN A 179 13.67 -6.02 -26.65
CA GLN A 179 12.74 -5.75 -27.74
C GLN A 179 12.61 -4.24 -28.04
N ALA A 180 12.61 -3.39 -27.02
CA ALA A 180 12.55 -1.95 -27.17
C ALA A 180 13.81 -1.37 -27.84
N LEU A 181 14.98 -1.96 -27.59
CA LEU A 181 16.21 -1.62 -28.30
C LEU A 181 16.23 -2.11 -29.75
N LYS A 182 15.60 -3.25 -30.04
CA LYS A 182 15.40 -3.72 -31.43
C LYS A 182 14.54 -2.75 -32.24
N LEU A 183 13.50 -2.19 -31.62
CA LEU A 183 12.60 -1.23 -32.27
C LEU A 183 13.18 0.18 -32.35
N ASN A 184 13.95 0.60 -31.34
CA ASN A 184 14.62 1.90 -31.31
C ASN A 184 15.98 1.77 -30.61
N ASN A 185 17.05 1.66 -31.40
CA ASN A 185 18.40 1.44 -30.90
C ASN A 185 18.97 2.65 -30.11
N ARG A 186 18.36 3.83 -30.21
CA ARG A 186 18.72 5.03 -29.45
C ARG A 186 17.94 5.16 -28.15
N ASN A 187 17.12 4.18 -27.80
CA ASN A 187 16.35 4.21 -26.56
C ASN A 187 17.25 3.98 -25.34
N MET A 188 17.88 5.07 -24.87
CA MET A 188 18.78 5.06 -23.71
C MET A 188 18.13 4.48 -22.45
N ARG A 189 16.79 4.55 -22.34
CA ARG A 189 16.05 4.01 -21.19
C ARG A 189 15.95 2.49 -21.23
N ALA A 190 15.73 1.90 -22.41
CA ALA A 190 15.78 0.46 -22.59
C ALA A 190 17.20 -0.11 -22.37
N LEU A 191 18.21 0.64 -22.82
CA LEU A 191 19.61 0.33 -22.58
C LEU A 191 19.97 0.34 -21.09
N PHE A 192 19.53 1.38 -20.38
CA PHE A 192 19.71 1.48 -18.93
C PHE A 192 18.95 0.38 -18.17
N GLY A 193 17.75 0.00 -18.63
CA GLY A 193 16.98 -1.11 -18.07
C GLY A 193 17.69 -2.46 -18.15
N LEU A 194 18.34 -2.76 -19.29
CA LEU A 194 19.19 -3.96 -19.44
C LEU A 194 20.44 -3.90 -18.57
N TYR A 195 21.09 -2.74 -18.49
CA TYR A 195 22.26 -2.55 -17.62
C TYR A 195 21.94 -2.82 -16.15
N MET A 196 20.83 -2.28 -15.65
CA MET A 196 20.38 -2.51 -14.27
C MET A 196 19.98 -3.97 -14.01
N TYR A 197 19.42 -4.66 -15.01
CA TYR A 197 19.17 -6.10 -14.95
C TYR A 197 20.48 -6.90 -14.83
N ALA A 198 21.48 -6.59 -15.67
CA ALA A 198 22.76 -7.28 -15.70
C ALA A 198 23.50 -7.20 -14.35
N GLY A 199 23.44 -6.04 -13.68
CA GLY A 199 24.02 -5.85 -12.35
C GLY A 199 23.32 -6.60 -11.21
N ARG A 200 22.09 -7.08 -11.41
CA ARG A 200 21.38 -7.92 -10.42
C ARG A 200 21.56 -9.41 -10.65
N SER A 201 21.79 -9.82 -11.90
CA SER A 201 21.97 -11.22 -12.28
C SER A 201 23.34 -11.79 -11.86
N LYS A 202 24.38 -10.96 -11.86
CA LYS A 202 25.70 -11.30 -11.33
C LYS A 202 25.86 -10.56 -10.00
N LYS A 203 26.11 -11.27 -8.89
CA LYS A 203 26.36 -10.68 -7.56
C LYS A 203 27.71 -9.92 -7.52
N GLU A 204 27.98 -9.03 -8.48
CA GLU A 204 29.23 -8.29 -8.59
C GLU A 204 28.98 -6.78 -8.45
N THR A 205 29.71 -6.16 -7.52
CA THR A 205 29.59 -4.74 -7.13
C THR A 205 30.24 -3.77 -8.13
N LYS A 206 30.66 -4.24 -9.31
CA LYS A 206 31.20 -3.38 -10.37
C LYS A 206 30.49 -3.66 -11.69
N TYR A 207 29.79 -2.65 -12.17
CA TYR A 207 29.10 -2.64 -13.44
C TYR A 207 30.11 -2.60 -14.59
N SER A 208 30.05 -3.56 -15.51
CA SER A 208 30.93 -3.58 -16.69
C SER A 208 30.15 -3.38 -17.97
N LEU A 209 30.62 -2.43 -18.81
CA LEU A 209 30.10 -2.19 -20.16
C LEU A 209 30.11 -3.48 -20.99
N LYS A 210 31.16 -4.29 -20.79
CA LYS A 210 31.37 -5.60 -21.42
C LYS A 210 30.24 -6.59 -21.17
N ALA A 211 29.66 -6.62 -19.96
CA ALA A 211 28.53 -7.50 -19.68
C ALA A 211 27.24 -7.08 -20.42
N VAL A 212 27.11 -5.79 -20.74
CA VAL A 212 25.99 -5.28 -21.56
C VAL A 212 26.25 -5.58 -23.04
N GLU A 213 27.49 -5.40 -23.51
CA GLU A 213 27.91 -5.75 -24.87
C GLU A 213 27.69 -7.24 -25.16
N ASP A 214 28.15 -8.13 -24.28
CA ASP A 214 27.95 -9.59 -24.40
C ASP A 214 26.44 -9.96 -24.46
N MET A 215 25.57 -9.25 -23.72
CA MET A 215 24.12 -9.47 -23.76
C MET A 215 23.49 -8.97 -25.06
N LEU A 216 23.94 -7.82 -25.59
CA LEU A 216 23.45 -7.26 -26.84
C LEU A 216 23.85 -8.15 -28.03
N GLU A 217 25.08 -8.69 -28.01
CA GLU A 217 25.58 -9.66 -28.99
C GLU A 217 24.77 -10.98 -28.95
N ALA A 218 24.52 -11.52 -27.75
CA ALA A 218 23.70 -12.72 -27.58
C ALA A 218 22.24 -12.55 -28.06
N LEU A 219 21.75 -11.32 -28.14
CA LEU A 219 20.40 -10.98 -28.61
C LEU A 219 20.34 -10.64 -30.12
N GLN A 220 21.46 -10.76 -30.83
CA GLN A 220 21.64 -10.39 -32.25
C GLN A 220 21.27 -8.92 -32.54
N ILE A 221 21.48 -8.03 -31.56
CA ILE A 221 21.32 -6.59 -31.74
C ILE A 221 22.71 -6.03 -32.02
N THR A 222 23.19 -6.20 -33.25
CA THR A 222 24.47 -5.62 -33.66
C THR A 222 24.39 -4.10 -33.66
N GLN A 223 25.37 -3.45 -33.02
CA GLN A 223 25.58 -2.02 -33.18
C GLN A 223 26.09 -1.77 -34.60
N SER A 224 25.28 -1.13 -35.44
CA SER A 224 25.70 -0.48 -36.68
C SER A 224 26.03 0.98 -36.41
#